data_AF-A0AAW8B8T8-F1
#
_entry.id   AF-A0AAW8B8T8-F1
#
_cell.length_a   1.000
_cell.length_b   1.000
_cell.length_c   1.000
_cell.angle_alpha   90.00
_cell.angle_beta   90.00
_cell.angle_gamma   90.00
#
_symmetry.space_group_name_H-M   'P 1'
#
loop_
_entity.id
_entity.type
_entity.pdbx_description
1 polymer ?
#
loop_
_entity_poly.entity_id
_entity_poly.type
_entity_poly.pdbx_seq_one_letter_code
_entity_poly.pdbx_strand_id
1 'polypeptide(L)'
;MKNILLLIFTLAFHSLFSQKILENYPTTQNAYKGGNIQLFKDMQDFFVKNDLRPCNENEMYWITLLIDETGKAYLVRNPRDEKAVEENKCSYELAKKVLGSLKNWQPATENGVKVRAYFDFPFYTKVFFENYKEGYDILKDFKTPEFPGGINQFRKEFTTKLMNNLDFRSYTPSGRFTVFFTVNTDGSLSNIDIEPKLENTENFFKDISTSILKVKTKWKPGEVSGNVVRYNFRLPLNFQ
;
A
#
# COMPACT_ATOMS: atom_id res chain seq x y z
N MET A 1 -37.24 -41.05 49.31
CA MET A 1 -36.23 -39.99 49.10
C MET A 1 -35.98 -39.91 47.60
N LYS A 2 -36.33 -38.79 46.96
CA LYS A 2 -36.21 -38.59 45.50
C LYS A 2 -34.79 -38.07 45.20
N ASN A 3 -34.03 -38.80 44.38
CA ASN A 3 -32.73 -38.35 43.90
C ASN A 3 -32.93 -37.32 42.78
N ILE A 4 -32.52 -36.07 43.03
CA ILE A 4 -32.50 -35.00 42.04
C ILE A 4 -31.17 -35.11 41.29
N LEU A 5 -31.25 -35.43 40.00
CA LEU A 5 -30.12 -35.45 39.08
C LEU A 5 -29.78 -33.99 38.69
N LEU A 6 -28.65 -33.48 39.19
CA LEU A 6 -28.16 -32.14 38.86
C LEU A 6 -27.50 -32.17 37.47
N LEU A 7 -28.16 -31.62 36.46
CA LEU A 7 -27.59 -31.39 35.12
C LEU A 7 -26.72 -30.13 35.18
N ILE A 8 -25.41 -30.31 35.20
CA ILE A 8 -24.42 -29.21 35.11
C ILE A 8 -24.35 -28.78 33.64
N PHE A 9 -24.98 -27.65 33.33
CA PHE A 9 -24.85 -26.97 32.04
C PHE A 9 -23.49 -26.25 32.02
N THR A 10 -22.49 -26.86 31.38
CA THR A 10 -21.21 -26.21 31.11
C THR A 10 -21.41 -25.11 30.06
N LEU A 11 -21.51 -23.87 30.51
CA LEU A 11 -21.41 -22.69 29.64
C LEU A 11 -20.01 -22.69 29.00
N ALA A 12 -19.93 -23.12 27.74
CA ALA A 12 -18.75 -22.93 26.92
C ALA A 12 -18.55 -21.43 26.67
N PHE A 13 -17.68 -20.81 27.47
CA PHE A 13 -17.14 -19.49 27.22
C PHE A 13 -16.38 -19.54 25.88
N HIS A 14 -17.06 -19.18 24.80
CA HIS A 14 -16.40 -18.88 23.55
C HIS A 14 -15.69 -17.55 23.74
N SER A 15 -14.38 -17.60 23.97
CA SER A 15 -13.56 -16.41 23.93
C SER A 15 -13.73 -15.79 22.54
N LEU A 16 -14.28 -14.58 22.51
CA LEU A 16 -14.26 -13.72 21.34
C LEU A 16 -12.79 -13.34 21.10
N PHE A 17 -12.03 -14.23 20.45
CA PHE A 17 -10.75 -13.85 19.88
C PHE A 17 -11.06 -12.83 18.79
N SER A 18 -10.78 -11.55 19.06
CA SER A 18 -10.64 -10.56 18.00
C SER A 18 -9.59 -11.10 17.03
N GLN A 19 -10.01 -11.46 15.81
CA GLN A 19 -9.11 -12.03 14.80
C GLN A 19 -8.07 -10.99 14.41
N LYS A 20 -6.89 -11.07 15.02
CA LYS A 20 -5.70 -10.26 14.72
C LYS A 20 -5.43 -10.30 13.21
N ILE A 21 -5.34 -9.12 12.60
CA ILE A 21 -4.92 -8.95 11.21
C ILE A 21 -3.47 -8.49 11.22
N LEU A 22 -2.61 -9.15 10.46
CA LEU A 22 -1.24 -8.70 10.28
C LEU A 22 -1.19 -7.54 9.29
N GLU A 23 -0.57 -6.43 9.70
CA GLU A 23 -0.36 -5.26 8.83
C GLU A 23 0.50 -5.59 7.61
N ASN A 24 1.35 -6.62 7.69
CA ASN A 24 2.19 -7.07 6.58
C ASN A 24 2.24 -8.60 6.56
N TYR A 25 2.25 -9.18 5.37
CA TYR A 25 2.46 -10.61 5.16
C TYR A 25 3.87 -10.98 5.67
N PRO A 26 4.04 -12.06 6.45
CA PRO A 26 5.35 -12.43 6.99
C PRO A 26 6.40 -12.62 5.89
N THR A 27 7.54 -11.95 6.02
CA THR A 27 8.62 -11.97 5.01
C THR A 27 9.29 -13.33 4.83
N THR A 28 9.11 -14.24 5.80
CA THR A 28 9.58 -15.62 5.75
C THR A 28 8.62 -16.57 5.03
N GLN A 29 7.46 -16.06 4.59
CA GLN A 29 6.41 -16.83 3.92
C GLN A 29 6.10 -16.22 2.56
N ASN A 30 5.47 -17.01 1.69
CA ASN A 30 5.01 -16.55 0.38
C ASN A 30 3.49 -16.41 0.36
N ALA A 31 2.99 -15.23 0.02
CA ALA A 31 1.56 -14.97 -0.15
C ALA A 31 0.94 -15.71 -1.34
N TYR A 32 1.76 -16.12 -2.31
CA TYR A 32 1.36 -16.89 -3.49
C TYR A 32 2.18 -18.17 -3.58
N LYS A 33 1.57 -19.28 -3.96
CA LYS A 33 2.26 -20.56 -4.13
C LYS A 33 3.34 -20.42 -5.20
N GLY A 34 4.59 -20.78 -4.87
CA GLY A 34 5.75 -20.55 -5.74
C GLY A 34 6.35 -19.14 -5.65
N GLY A 35 5.85 -18.30 -4.73
CA GLY A 35 6.38 -16.96 -4.47
C GLY A 35 6.08 -15.95 -5.58
N ASN A 36 6.77 -14.81 -5.52
CA ASN A 36 6.57 -13.69 -6.45
C ASN A 36 6.86 -14.07 -7.90
N ILE A 37 7.86 -14.90 -8.15
CA ILE A 37 8.20 -15.37 -9.51
C ILE A 37 7.01 -16.10 -10.13
N GLN A 38 6.40 -17.02 -9.39
CA GLN A 38 5.22 -17.75 -9.89
C GLN A 38 4.00 -16.84 -10.01
N LEU A 39 3.81 -15.90 -9.07
CA LEU A 39 2.73 -14.90 -9.14
C LEU A 39 2.80 -14.12 -10.46
N PHE A 40 3.96 -13.56 -10.78
CA PHE A 40 4.14 -12.77 -12.00
C PHE A 40 4.11 -13.62 -13.27
N LYS A 41 4.55 -14.89 -13.21
CA LYS A 41 4.35 -15.83 -14.31
C LYS A 41 2.88 -16.11 -14.57
N ASP A 42 2.09 -16.40 -13.54
CA ASP A 42 0.65 -16.65 -13.70
C ASP A 42 -0.08 -15.41 -14.23
N MET A 43 0.36 -14.20 -13.84
CA MET A 43 -0.13 -12.95 -14.42
C MET A 43 0.20 -12.84 -15.91
N GLN A 44 1.44 -13.13 -16.30
CA GLN A 44 1.87 -13.15 -17.70
C GLN A 44 1.02 -14.10 -18.53
N ASP A 45 0.90 -15.35 -18.06
CA ASP A 45 0.13 -16.39 -18.73
C ASP A 45 -1.34 -15.94 -18.91
N PHE A 46 -1.92 -15.27 -17.92
CA PHE A 46 -3.25 -14.69 -18.02
C PHE A 46 -3.34 -13.59 -19.10
N PHE A 47 -2.39 -12.65 -19.13
CA PHE A 47 -2.40 -11.56 -20.11
C PHE A 47 -2.27 -12.07 -21.55
N VAL A 48 -1.36 -13.03 -21.79
CA VAL A 48 -1.17 -13.66 -23.10
C VAL A 48 -2.41 -14.45 -23.52
N LYS A 49 -2.93 -15.30 -22.62
CA LYS A 49 -4.09 -16.16 -22.91
C LYS A 49 -5.35 -15.37 -23.28
N ASN A 50 -5.52 -14.19 -22.70
CA ASN A 50 -6.72 -13.37 -22.89
C ASN A 50 -6.51 -12.22 -23.91
N ASP A 51 -5.40 -12.21 -24.65
CA ASP A 51 -5.07 -11.20 -25.67
C ASP A 51 -5.25 -9.76 -25.17
N LEU A 52 -4.78 -9.50 -23.95
CA LEU A 52 -4.86 -8.17 -23.35
C LEU A 52 -3.75 -7.25 -23.87
N ARG A 53 -3.98 -5.95 -23.79
CA ARG A 53 -3.05 -4.92 -24.29
C ARG A 53 -2.45 -4.10 -23.16
N PRO A 54 -1.22 -3.56 -23.33
CA PRO A 54 -0.61 -2.68 -22.34
C PRO A 54 -1.34 -1.34 -22.22
N CYS A 55 -1.03 -0.62 -21.15
CA CYS A 55 -1.38 0.78 -20.99
C CYS A 55 -0.48 1.66 -21.86
N ASN A 56 -1.01 2.76 -22.37
CA ASN A 56 -0.24 3.71 -23.18
C ASN A 56 0.78 4.48 -22.34
N GLU A 57 0.41 4.83 -21.11
CA GLU A 57 1.30 5.47 -20.13
C GLU A 57 2.01 4.44 -19.25
N ASN A 58 3.13 4.85 -18.67
CA ASN A 58 3.86 4.07 -17.68
C ASN A 58 3.13 4.12 -16.32
N GLU A 59 1.99 3.45 -16.25
CA GLU A 59 1.16 3.39 -15.04
C GLU A 59 1.63 2.28 -14.11
N MET A 60 1.89 2.66 -12.86
CA MET A 60 2.23 1.72 -11.79
C MET A 60 1.31 1.96 -10.61
N TYR A 61 0.74 0.87 -10.09
CA TYR A 61 -0.17 0.93 -8.95
C TYR A 61 0.32 -0.02 -7.86
N TRP A 62 0.28 0.43 -6.61
CA TRP A 62 0.59 -0.44 -5.47
C TRP A 62 -0.65 -1.27 -5.14
N ILE A 63 -0.64 -2.55 -5.48
CA ILE A 63 -1.73 -3.44 -5.14
C ILE A 63 -1.62 -3.78 -3.68
N THR A 64 -2.72 -3.60 -2.94
CA THR A 64 -2.90 -4.10 -1.57
C THR A 64 -3.98 -5.15 -1.55
N LEU A 65 -3.62 -6.36 -1.14
CA LEU A 65 -4.56 -7.46 -0.94
C LEU A 65 -4.71 -7.73 0.56
N LEU A 66 -5.94 -7.97 1.01
CA LEU A 66 -6.19 -8.68 2.26
C LEU A 66 -6.32 -10.16 1.91
N ILE A 67 -5.46 -11.01 2.45
CA ILE A 67 -5.58 -12.46 2.30
C ILE A 67 -6.18 -13.02 3.58
N ASP A 68 -7.29 -13.75 3.48
CA ASP A 68 -7.97 -14.34 4.63
C ASP A 68 -7.38 -15.68 5.08
N GLU A 69 -7.89 -16.25 6.17
CA GLU A 69 -7.42 -17.51 6.75
C GLU A 69 -7.67 -18.73 5.83
N THR A 70 -8.51 -18.58 4.80
CA THR A 70 -8.74 -19.61 3.77
C THR A 70 -7.76 -19.50 2.60
N GLY A 71 -6.99 -18.41 2.54
CA GLY A 71 -6.15 -18.05 1.40
C GLY A 71 -6.90 -17.30 0.31
N LYS A 72 -8.12 -16.82 0.55
CA LYS A 72 -8.83 -15.99 -0.44
C LYS A 72 -8.34 -14.55 -0.34
N ALA A 73 -7.99 -13.97 -1.48
CA ALA A 73 -7.47 -12.61 -1.60
C ALA A 73 -8.58 -11.61 -1.98
N TYR A 74 -8.58 -10.46 -1.34
CA TYR A 74 -9.48 -9.34 -1.59
C TYR A 74 -8.66 -8.09 -1.92
N LEU A 75 -8.91 -7.48 -3.08
CA LEU A 75 -8.32 -6.19 -3.40
C LEU A 75 -8.87 -5.13 -2.44
N VAL A 76 -7.99 -4.53 -1.66
CA VAL A 76 -8.35 -3.47 -0.73
C VAL A 76 -8.56 -2.17 -1.50
N ARG A 77 -9.61 -1.44 -1.12
CA ARG A 77 -9.89 -0.10 -1.62
C ARG A 77 -9.87 0.86 -0.46
N ASN A 78 -9.00 1.85 -0.53
CA ASN A 78 -8.97 2.95 0.41
C ASN A 78 -9.47 4.21 -0.30
N PRO A 79 -10.45 4.95 0.26
CA PRO A 79 -10.92 6.22 -0.30
C PRO A 79 -9.78 7.22 -0.60
N ARG A 80 -8.70 7.22 0.18
CA ARG A 80 -7.51 8.05 -0.11
C ARG A 80 -6.90 7.78 -1.48
N ASP A 81 -6.92 6.53 -1.91
CA ASP A 81 -6.21 6.09 -3.12
C ASP A 81 -7.02 6.37 -4.40
N GLU A 82 -8.26 6.87 -4.30
CA GLU A 82 -9.15 7.10 -5.45
C GLU A 82 -8.49 7.95 -6.54
N LYS A 83 -7.78 9.01 -6.15
CA LYS A 83 -7.08 9.86 -7.12
C LYS A 83 -5.89 9.14 -7.77
N ALA A 84 -5.14 8.36 -7.01
CA ALA A 84 -4.06 7.55 -7.57
C ALA A 84 -4.58 6.44 -8.48
N VAL A 85 -5.75 5.88 -8.17
CA VAL A 85 -6.48 4.94 -9.05
C VAL A 85 -6.91 5.62 -10.33
N GLU A 86 -7.41 6.86 -10.29
CA GLU A 86 -7.79 7.62 -11.48
C GLU A 86 -6.58 7.92 -12.38
N GLU A 87 -5.46 8.36 -11.78
CA GLU A 87 -4.21 8.65 -12.49
C GLU A 87 -3.51 7.38 -13.04
N ASN A 88 -3.87 6.18 -12.56
CA ASN A 88 -3.32 4.89 -12.99
C ASN A 88 -4.44 3.90 -13.37
N LYS A 89 -5.51 4.41 -14.00
CA LYS A 89 -6.76 3.67 -14.21
C LYS A 89 -6.59 2.42 -15.06
N CYS A 90 -5.78 2.47 -16.11
CA CYS A 90 -5.57 1.32 -16.97
C CYS A 90 -4.87 0.18 -16.21
N SER A 91 -3.80 0.50 -15.48
CA SER A 91 -3.06 -0.47 -14.68
C SER A 91 -3.94 -1.06 -13.58
N TYR A 92 -4.72 -0.23 -12.90
CA TYR A 92 -5.67 -0.67 -11.88
C TYR A 92 -6.75 -1.61 -12.42
N GLU A 93 -7.33 -1.32 -13.59
CA GLU A 93 -8.35 -2.19 -14.19
C GLU A 93 -7.77 -3.51 -14.71
N LEU A 94 -6.55 -3.51 -15.25
CA LEU A 94 -5.83 -4.74 -15.60
C LEU A 94 -5.49 -5.58 -14.36
N ALA A 95 -5.06 -4.94 -13.26
CA ALA A 95 -4.84 -5.58 -11.98
C ALA A 95 -6.09 -6.33 -11.51
N LYS A 96 -7.25 -5.66 -11.49
CA LYS A 96 -8.52 -6.28 -11.09
C LYS A 96 -8.86 -7.52 -11.92
N LYS A 97 -8.67 -7.46 -13.24
CA LYS A 97 -8.93 -8.59 -14.13
C LYS A 97 -8.04 -9.78 -13.80
N VAL A 98 -6.72 -9.57 -13.72
CA VAL A 98 -5.78 -10.66 -13.47
C VAL A 98 -5.95 -11.23 -12.06
N LEU A 99 -6.06 -10.39 -11.04
CA LEU A 99 -6.23 -10.81 -9.64
C LEU A 99 -7.47 -11.69 -9.46
N GLY A 100 -8.57 -11.40 -10.18
CA GLY A 100 -9.77 -12.22 -10.14
C GLY A 100 -9.58 -13.65 -10.66
N SER A 101 -8.57 -13.87 -11.52
CA SER A 101 -8.24 -15.19 -12.08
C SER A 101 -7.28 -16.00 -11.21
N LEU A 102 -6.45 -15.35 -10.40
CA LEU A 102 -5.41 -15.99 -9.60
C LEU A 102 -6.02 -16.72 -8.39
N LYS A 103 -5.66 -17.99 -8.21
CA LYS A 103 -6.22 -18.86 -7.15
C LYS A 103 -5.21 -19.43 -6.18
N ASN A 104 -3.91 -19.31 -6.46
CA ASN A 104 -2.87 -19.94 -5.65
C ASN A 104 -2.40 -19.08 -4.47
N TRP A 105 -3.25 -18.19 -3.97
CA TRP A 105 -3.00 -17.40 -2.78
C TRP A 105 -2.94 -18.28 -1.54
N GLN A 106 -2.12 -17.91 -0.56
CA GLN A 106 -1.87 -18.67 0.67
C GLN A 106 -2.16 -17.80 1.89
N PRO A 107 -2.81 -18.35 2.93
CA PRO A 107 -2.99 -17.63 4.19
C PRO A 107 -1.64 -17.48 4.91
N ALA A 108 -1.45 -16.34 5.58
CA ALA A 108 -0.32 -16.18 6.49
C ALA A 108 -0.50 -17.08 7.72
N THR A 109 0.62 -17.51 8.31
CA THR A 109 0.62 -18.29 9.53
C THR A 109 1.44 -17.60 10.63
N GLU A 110 0.88 -17.45 11.82
CA GLU A 110 1.59 -16.99 13.03
C GLU A 110 1.47 -18.07 14.10
N ASN A 111 2.60 -18.60 14.59
CA ASN A 111 2.64 -19.69 15.57
C ASN A 111 1.79 -20.93 15.19
N GLY A 112 1.77 -21.29 13.91
CA GLY A 112 0.98 -22.42 13.39
C GLY A 112 -0.50 -22.11 13.17
N VAL A 113 -0.98 -20.91 13.54
CA VAL A 113 -2.36 -20.48 13.34
C VAL A 113 -2.47 -19.63 12.08
N LYS A 114 -3.46 -19.93 11.24
CA LYS A 114 -3.77 -19.12 10.05
C LYS A 114 -4.37 -17.78 10.48
N VAL A 115 -3.85 -16.71 9.91
CA VAL A 115 -4.26 -15.34 10.24
C VAL A 115 -4.42 -14.52 8.97
N ARG A 116 -5.29 -13.51 9.02
CA ARG A 116 -5.45 -12.56 7.92
C ARG A 116 -4.22 -11.67 7.85
N ALA A 117 -3.78 -11.36 6.64
CA ALA A 117 -2.63 -10.50 6.45
C ALA A 117 -2.78 -9.63 5.20
N TYR A 118 -2.29 -8.41 5.26
CA TYR A 118 -2.13 -7.58 4.07
C TYR A 118 -0.89 -8.00 3.28
N PHE A 119 -1.02 -8.11 1.97
CA PHE A 119 0.07 -8.38 1.05
C PHE A 119 0.08 -7.31 -0.04
N ASP A 120 1.19 -6.60 -0.11
CA ASP A 120 1.36 -5.48 -1.01
C ASP A 120 2.47 -5.73 -2.03
N PHE A 121 2.25 -5.32 -3.27
CA PHE A 121 3.29 -5.34 -4.29
C PHE A 121 3.05 -4.27 -5.36
N PRO A 122 4.12 -3.69 -5.93
CA PRO A 122 3.97 -2.81 -7.09
C PRO A 122 3.46 -3.62 -8.28
N PHE A 123 2.59 -3.00 -9.07
CA PHE A 123 2.05 -3.59 -10.28
C PHE A 123 2.25 -2.61 -11.44
N TYR A 124 3.19 -2.98 -12.30
CA TYR A 124 3.54 -2.23 -13.50
C TYR A 124 3.19 -3.08 -14.72
N THR A 125 2.10 -2.76 -15.40
CA THR A 125 1.51 -3.64 -16.43
C THR A 125 2.39 -3.78 -17.67
N LYS A 126 3.08 -2.71 -18.08
CA LYS A 126 3.84 -2.67 -19.34
C LYS A 126 4.87 -3.79 -19.45
N VAL A 127 5.46 -4.21 -18.32
CA VAL A 127 6.46 -5.29 -18.28
C VAL A 127 5.93 -6.61 -18.85
N PHE A 128 4.64 -6.91 -18.64
CA PHE A 128 4.02 -8.16 -19.09
C PHE A 128 3.82 -8.19 -20.62
N PHE A 129 3.85 -7.03 -21.28
CA PHE A 129 3.56 -6.94 -22.71
C PHE A 129 4.81 -6.69 -23.57
N GLU A 130 5.83 -6.03 -23.01
CA GLU A 130 6.98 -5.58 -23.81
C GLU A 130 8.27 -6.35 -23.57
N ASN A 131 8.54 -6.74 -22.32
CA ASN A 131 9.86 -7.25 -21.94
C ASN A 131 9.82 -8.26 -20.78
N TYR A 132 8.72 -8.99 -20.64
CA TYR A 132 8.61 -10.05 -19.65
C TYR A 132 9.71 -11.10 -19.88
N LYS A 133 10.34 -11.53 -18.80
CA LYS A 133 11.33 -12.60 -18.80
C LYS A 133 10.95 -13.62 -17.73
N GLU A 134 11.22 -14.89 -18.02
CA GLU A 134 11.08 -15.93 -17.00
C GLU A 134 11.97 -15.59 -15.79
N GLY A 135 11.42 -15.76 -14.58
CA GLY A 135 12.10 -15.34 -13.36
C GLY A 135 11.92 -13.86 -12.99
N TYR A 136 11.10 -13.10 -13.73
CA TYR A 136 10.80 -11.70 -13.41
C TYR A 136 10.30 -11.54 -11.97
N ASP A 137 10.89 -10.59 -11.26
CA ASP A 137 10.51 -10.19 -9.92
C ASP A 137 10.61 -8.66 -9.83
N ILE A 138 9.47 -7.99 -9.84
CA ILE A 138 9.41 -6.53 -9.84
C ILE A 138 10.16 -5.92 -8.65
N LEU A 139 10.24 -6.62 -7.51
CA LEU A 139 10.92 -6.10 -6.33
C LEU A 139 12.44 -5.96 -6.54
N LYS A 140 13.02 -6.65 -7.53
CA LYS A 140 14.43 -6.55 -7.89
C LYS A 140 14.71 -5.40 -8.87
N ASP A 141 13.73 -5.07 -9.71
CA ASP A 141 13.84 -4.06 -10.78
C ASP A 141 13.12 -2.75 -10.45
N PHE A 142 12.77 -2.56 -9.18
CA PHE A 142 12.05 -1.41 -8.65
C PHE A 142 12.98 -0.45 -7.91
N LYS A 143 12.95 0.84 -8.28
CA LYS A 143 13.64 1.93 -7.57
C LYS A 143 12.61 2.90 -7.02
N THR A 144 12.66 3.13 -5.71
CA THR A 144 11.86 4.15 -5.03
C THR A 144 12.29 5.56 -5.45
N PRO A 145 11.38 6.56 -5.44
CA PRO A 145 11.75 7.95 -5.59
C PRO A 145 12.77 8.40 -4.56
N GLU A 146 13.63 9.33 -4.95
CA GLU A 146 14.71 9.84 -4.12
C GLU A 146 14.71 11.37 -4.10
N PHE A 147 14.68 11.96 -2.91
CA PHE A 147 14.90 13.39 -2.77
C PHE A 147 16.39 13.71 -2.82
N PRO A 148 16.84 14.79 -3.47
CA PRO A 148 18.23 15.21 -3.42
C PRO A 148 18.73 15.38 -1.97
N GLY A 149 19.78 14.65 -1.59
CA GLY A 149 20.28 14.61 -0.20
C GLY A 149 19.52 13.64 0.73
N GLY A 150 18.62 12.83 0.18
CA GLY A 150 17.88 11.79 0.88
C GLY A 150 16.66 12.28 1.67
N ILE A 151 15.92 11.33 2.24
CA ILE A 151 14.66 11.60 2.94
C ILE A 151 14.81 12.55 4.14
N ASN A 152 15.97 12.53 4.81
CA ASN A 152 16.22 13.41 5.95
C ASN A 152 16.41 14.87 5.52
N GLN A 153 17.00 15.11 4.35
CA GLN A 153 17.08 16.45 3.77
C GLN A 153 15.68 16.96 3.39
N PHE A 154 14.83 16.10 2.80
CA PHE A 154 13.43 16.45 2.56
C PHE A 154 12.71 16.84 3.85
N ARG A 155 12.82 16.02 4.91
CA ARG A 155 12.24 16.32 6.22
C ARG A 155 12.71 17.67 6.75
N LYS A 156 14.00 17.96 6.66
CA LYS A 156 14.56 19.25 7.10
C LYS A 156 13.95 20.43 6.33
N GLU A 157 13.88 20.36 5.01
CA GLU A 157 13.30 21.43 4.19
C GLU A 157 11.80 21.60 4.47
N PHE A 158 11.05 20.50 4.46
CA PHE A 158 9.63 20.48 4.80
C PHE A 158 9.38 21.08 6.19
N THR A 159 10.05 20.60 7.23
CA THR A 159 9.87 21.10 8.61
C THR A 159 10.22 22.58 8.70
N THR A 160 11.26 23.05 8.00
CA THR A 160 11.59 24.49 7.95
C THR A 160 10.45 25.30 7.33
N LYS A 161 9.86 24.82 6.22
CA LYS A 161 8.70 25.50 5.62
C LYS A 161 7.46 25.44 6.51
N LEU A 162 7.26 24.33 7.21
CA LEU A 162 6.15 24.12 8.13
C LEU A 162 6.24 25.07 9.31
N MET A 163 7.36 25.12 10.02
CA MET A 163 7.55 26.02 11.17
C MET A 163 7.34 27.50 10.82
N ASN A 164 7.66 27.91 9.59
CA ASN A 164 7.44 29.27 9.11
C ASN A 164 5.98 29.56 8.72
N ASN A 165 5.16 28.53 8.51
CA ASN A 165 3.74 28.66 8.13
C ASN A 165 2.79 28.37 9.30
N LEU A 166 3.20 27.55 10.27
CA LEU A 166 2.38 27.16 11.40
C LEU A 166 2.04 28.36 12.28
N ASP A 167 0.75 28.58 12.49
CA ASP A 167 0.27 29.43 13.58
C ASP A 167 0.05 28.60 14.85
N PHE A 168 1.09 28.50 15.66
CA PHE A 168 1.05 27.80 16.96
C PHE A 168 0.06 28.39 17.97
N ARG A 169 -0.51 29.58 17.70
CA ARG A 169 -1.57 30.15 18.53
C ARG A 169 -2.94 29.52 18.23
N SER A 170 -3.09 28.95 17.04
CA SER A 170 -4.34 28.37 16.54
C SER A 170 -4.49 26.88 16.86
N TYR A 171 -3.39 26.13 17.00
CA TYR A 171 -3.40 24.72 17.44
C TYR A 171 -2.01 24.25 17.87
N THR A 172 -1.96 23.27 18.78
CA THR A 172 -0.75 22.57 19.20
C THR A 172 -0.80 21.14 18.66
N PRO A 173 -0.18 20.85 17.51
CA PRO A 173 -0.23 19.51 16.95
C PRO A 173 0.59 18.58 17.84
N SER A 174 -0.02 17.49 18.28
CA SER A 174 0.65 16.45 19.08
C SER A 174 0.25 15.08 18.56
N GLY A 175 1.20 14.15 18.55
CA GLY A 175 0.98 12.76 18.17
C GLY A 175 1.56 12.39 16.81
N ARG A 176 1.21 11.17 16.38
CA ARG A 176 1.74 10.54 15.18
C ARG A 176 0.77 10.72 14.02
N PHE A 177 1.27 11.32 12.96
CA PHE A 177 0.55 11.47 11.70
C PHE A 177 1.33 10.77 10.60
N THR A 178 0.63 10.38 9.54
CA THR A 178 1.24 9.89 8.31
C THR A 178 0.81 10.82 7.19
N VAL A 179 1.78 11.37 6.46
CA VAL A 179 1.51 12.08 5.21
C VAL A 179 1.71 11.14 4.04
N PHE A 180 0.72 11.09 3.18
CA PHE A 180 0.75 10.41 1.89
C PHE A 180 0.89 11.47 0.80
N PHE A 181 1.70 11.22 -0.21
CA PHE A 181 1.80 12.09 -1.39
C PHE A 181 2.31 11.32 -2.59
N THR A 182 1.96 11.75 -3.79
CA THR A 182 2.47 11.17 -5.04
C THR A 182 3.71 11.95 -5.50
N VAL A 183 4.79 11.23 -5.80
CA VAL A 183 5.92 11.74 -6.60
C VAL A 183 5.61 11.47 -8.06
N ASN A 184 5.46 12.54 -8.86
CA ASN A 184 5.16 12.45 -10.28
C ASN A 184 6.41 12.12 -11.11
N THR A 185 6.18 11.73 -12.36
CA THR A 185 7.25 11.39 -13.33
C THR A 185 8.20 12.56 -13.63
N ASP A 186 7.78 13.80 -13.37
CA ASP A 186 8.60 15.01 -13.52
C ASP A 186 9.29 15.46 -12.22
N GLY A 187 9.17 14.66 -11.14
CA GLY A 187 9.73 14.94 -9.82
C GLY A 187 8.91 15.89 -8.94
N SER A 188 7.75 16.36 -9.41
CA SER A 188 6.84 17.20 -8.61
C SER A 188 6.00 16.36 -7.64
N LEU A 189 5.47 17.01 -6.60
CA LEU A 189 4.60 16.37 -5.60
C LEU A 189 3.12 16.71 -5.83
N SER A 190 2.24 15.74 -5.67
CA SER A 190 0.78 15.90 -5.72
C SER A 190 0.08 14.99 -4.71
N ASN A 191 -1.25 15.02 -4.68
CA ASN A 191 -2.12 14.06 -3.97
C ASN A 191 -1.78 13.92 -2.49
N ILE A 192 -1.63 15.06 -1.81
CA ILE A 192 -1.26 15.09 -0.41
C ILE A 192 -2.48 14.72 0.43
N ASP A 193 -2.36 13.66 1.22
CA ASP A 193 -3.34 13.25 2.22
C ASP A 193 -2.65 12.99 3.56
N ILE A 194 -3.39 13.08 4.66
CA ILE A 194 -2.85 13.00 6.03
C ILE A 194 -3.78 12.17 6.91
N GLU A 195 -3.22 11.22 7.66
CA GLU A 195 -3.95 10.39 8.63
C GLU A 195 -3.29 10.41 10.03
N PRO A 196 -4.05 10.11 11.10
CA PRO A 196 -5.51 9.92 11.11
C PRO A 196 -6.26 11.23 10.90
N LYS A 197 -7.49 11.15 10.37
CA LYS A 197 -8.39 12.31 10.34
C LYS A 197 -8.94 12.53 11.75
N LEU A 198 -8.60 13.67 12.36
CA LEU A 198 -9.05 14.04 13.69
C LEU A 198 -9.90 15.31 13.61
N GLU A 199 -10.84 15.47 14.53
CA GLU A 199 -11.64 16.70 14.60
C GLU A 199 -10.75 17.93 14.80
N ASN A 200 -11.09 19.04 14.14
CA ASN A 200 -10.41 20.34 14.24
C ASN A 200 -8.95 20.32 13.77
N THR A 201 -8.58 19.45 12.82
CA THR A 201 -7.23 19.38 12.23
C THR A 201 -7.12 19.92 10.81
N GLU A 202 -8.20 20.49 10.26
CA GLU A 202 -8.29 20.92 8.85
C GLU A 202 -7.26 22.00 8.51
N ASN A 203 -7.12 23.02 9.36
CA ASN A 203 -6.14 24.09 9.16
C ASN A 203 -4.70 23.54 9.26
N PHE A 204 -4.45 22.65 10.22
CA PHE A 204 -3.15 21.99 10.37
C PHE A 204 -2.78 21.16 9.15
N PHE A 205 -3.72 20.37 8.62
CA PHE A 205 -3.50 19.56 7.43
C PHE A 205 -3.28 20.41 6.19
N LYS A 206 -3.99 21.54 6.08
CA LYS A 206 -3.77 22.53 5.02
C LYS A 206 -2.35 23.12 5.11
N ASP A 207 -1.86 23.44 6.30
CA ASP A 207 -0.53 23.99 6.49
C ASP A 207 0.57 22.96 6.20
N ILE A 208 0.41 21.70 6.61
CA ILE A 208 1.30 20.61 6.21
C ILE A 208 1.33 20.50 4.67
N SER A 209 0.16 20.41 4.05
CA SER A 209 0.06 20.22 2.59
C SER A 209 0.70 21.38 1.84
N THR A 210 0.43 22.62 2.26
CA THR A 210 1.01 23.82 1.67
C THR A 210 2.52 23.88 1.87
N SER A 211 3.02 23.45 3.03
CA SER A 211 4.45 23.45 3.35
C SER A 211 5.23 22.43 2.52
N ILE A 212 4.64 21.25 2.27
CA ILE A 212 5.20 20.26 1.35
C ILE A 212 5.31 20.83 -0.06
N LEU A 213 4.24 21.46 -0.59
CA LEU A 213 4.23 22.06 -1.94
C LEU A 213 5.14 23.29 -2.08
N LYS A 214 5.58 23.88 -0.96
CA LYS A 214 6.58 24.95 -0.91
C LYS A 214 8.02 24.43 -1.03
N VAL A 215 8.28 23.13 -0.87
CA VAL A 215 9.58 22.53 -1.19
C VAL A 215 9.71 22.49 -2.72
N LYS A 216 10.60 23.31 -3.26
CA LYS A 216 10.78 23.46 -4.73
C LYS A 216 11.79 22.50 -5.33
N THR A 217 12.61 21.87 -4.49
CA THR A 217 13.54 20.81 -4.91
C THR A 217 12.75 19.64 -5.49
N LYS A 218 13.03 19.30 -6.74
CA LYS A 218 12.37 18.18 -7.42
C LYS A 218 12.94 16.85 -6.94
N TRP A 219 12.05 15.86 -6.78
CA TRP A 219 12.44 14.48 -6.51
C TRP A 219 12.94 13.81 -7.79
N LYS A 220 13.87 12.87 -7.65
CA LYS A 220 14.05 11.84 -8.65
C LYS A 220 12.84 10.90 -8.58
N PRO A 221 12.11 10.68 -9.68
CA PRO A 221 10.91 9.84 -9.68
C PRO A 221 11.26 8.36 -9.46
N GLY A 222 10.23 7.55 -9.20
CA GLY A 222 10.37 6.11 -9.15
C GLY A 222 10.63 5.52 -10.54
N GLU A 223 11.27 4.35 -10.56
CA GLU A 223 11.63 3.67 -11.80
C GLU A 223 11.32 2.17 -11.67
N VAL A 224 10.71 1.58 -12.70
CA VAL A 224 10.51 0.14 -12.81
C VAL A 224 11.06 -0.33 -14.14
N SER A 225 12.03 -1.25 -14.12
CA SER A 225 12.62 -1.79 -15.35
C SER A 225 13.09 -0.69 -16.33
N GLY A 226 13.71 0.37 -15.82
CA GLY A 226 14.17 1.51 -16.63
C GLY A 226 13.11 2.55 -17.00
N ASN A 227 11.83 2.31 -16.71
CA ASN A 227 10.74 3.23 -17.01
C ASN A 227 10.38 4.09 -15.80
N VAL A 228 10.31 5.41 -16.02
CA VAL A 228 9.87 6.35 -14.99
C VAL A 228 8.37 6.18 -14.72
N VAL A 229 8.00 6.12 -13.44
CA VAL A 229 6.62 5.92 -12.97
C VAL A 229 6.25 6.89 -11.86
N ARG A 230 4.95 7.13 -11.67
CA ARG A 230 4.42 7.79 -10.47
C ARG A 230 4.57 6.86 -9.26
N TYR A 231 4.77 7.43 -8.07
CA TYR A 231 4.93 6.66 -6.84
C TYR A 231 4.22 7.32 -5.67
N ASN A 232 3.40 6.55 -4.96
CA ASN A 232 2.74 7.01 -3.73
C ASN A 232 3.65 6.77 -2.53
N PHE A 233 4.11 7.87 -1.93
CA PHE A 233 5.02 7.87 -0.80
C PHE A 233 4.26 7.97 0.52
N ARG A 234 4.76 7.29 1.56
CA ARG A 234 4.27 7.35 2.94
C ARG A 234 5.36 7.94 3.83
N LEU A 235 5.09 9.09 4.45
CA LEU A 235 6.00 9.78 5.36
C LEU A 235 5.39 9.86 6.77
N PRO A 236 5.89 9.06 7.72
CA PRO A 236 5.54 9.22 9.12
C PRO A 236 6.07 10.56 9.67
N LEU A 237 5.20 11.29 10.36
CA LEU A 237 5.51 12.50 11.12
C LEU A 237 5.15 12.28 12.59
N ASN A 238 5.99 12.79 13.48
CA ASN A 238 5.74 12.75 14.91
C ASN A 238 5.88 14.16 15.46
N PHE A 239 4.78 14.72 15.94
CA PHE A 239 4.75 16.03 16.59
C PHE A 239 4.78 15.81 18.10
N GLN A 240 5.76 16.44 18.75
CA GLN A 240 5.96 16.41 20.20
C GLN A 240 5.62 17.77 20.80
#